data_AF-A0A2E7CWX1-F1
#
_entry.id   AF-A0A2E7CWX1-F1
#
_cell.length_a   1.000
_cell.length_b   1.000
_cell.length_c   1.000
_cell.angle_alpha   90.00
_cell.angle_beta   90.00
_cell.angle_gamma   90.00
#
_symmetry.space_group_name_H-M   'P 1'
#
loop_
_entity.id
_entity.type
_entity.pdbx_description
1 polymer ?
#
loop_
_entity_poly.entity_id
_entity_poly.type
_entity_poly.pdbx_seq_one_letter_code
_entity_poly.pdbx_strand_id
1 'polypeptide(L)'
;MKKNIKAIAILLTLVCSAFSISADERKPTKPARKPVKLPGMLIDFEKRCVDLEATVCLDKGLLELVACTKGSKQHESIVAVSSKAMHIHTALLLLGANNGHPAMRKQVGEEEKRWVNIPPKGDLVDVFLVVTNKAGKSIERSISDFVVHSSQRVDEVDGDVINAPKQTKKGEGKKATRLPHTFVFAGSHLKDNGVGPRRYLADSSGNVISIATFGDETLCLPFHQTQENNALMWQIKPNSLPKQGTKVTLRLRPQVRKAELNDNKKSGQ
;
A
#
# COMPACT_ATOMS: atom_id res chain seq x y z
N MET A 1 34.31 -64.50 -50.30
CA MET A 1 34.10 -63.28 -51.12
C MET A 1 33.84 -62.10 -50.20
N LYS A 2 34.85 -61.25 -49.95
CA LYS A 2 34.74 -60.03 -49.13
C LYS A 2 34.20 -58.90 -50.00
N LYS A 3 33.07 -58.29 -49.63
CA LYS A 3 32.53 -57.08 -50.27
C LYS A 3 32.98 -55.85 -49.46
N ASN A 4 33.72 -54.97 -50.12
CA ASN A 4 34.13 -53.66 -49.60
C ASN A 4 32.94 -52.70 -49.60
N ILE A 5 32.57 -52.17 -48.43
CA ILE A 5 31.63 -51.05 -48.29
C ILE A 5 32.47 -49.80 -48.01
N LYS A 6 32.43 -48.84 -48.93
CA LYS A 6 33.07 -47.53 -48.77
C LYS A 6 32.25 -46.67 -47.81
N ALA A 7 32.86 -46.19 -46.74
CA ALA A 7 32.27 -45.21 -45.84
C ALA A 7 32.25 -43.82 -46.50
N ILE A 8 31.06 -43.21 -46.59
CA ILE A 8 30.88 -41.81 -46.97
C ILE A 8 30.67 -41.02 -45.68
N ALA A 9 31.64 -40.20 -45.31
CA ALA A 9 31.54 -39.26 -44.19
C ALA A 9 30.81 -38.00 -44.68
N ILE A 10 29.59 -37.76 -44.18
CA ILE A 10 28.85 -36.52 -44.40
C ILE A 10 29.29 -35.53 -43.31
N LEU A 11 30.09 -34.54 -43.71
CA LEU A 11 30.52 -33.43 -42.88
C LEU A 11 29.35 -32.43 -42.75
N LEU A 12 28.66 -32.46 -41.62
CA LEU A 12 27.59 -31.52 -41.29
C LEU A 12 28.21 -30.22 -40.75
N THR A 13 28.40 -29.22 -41.61
CA THR A 13 28.83 -27.87 -41.20
C THR A 13 27.68 -27.15 -40.50
N LEU A 14 27.77 -27.03 -39.18
CA LEU A 14 26.87 -26.25 -38.34
C LEU A 14 27.19 -24.75 -38.51
N VAL A 15 26.35 -24.03 -39.26
CA VAL A 15 26.43 -22.56 -39.35
C VAL A 15 25.77 -21.96 -38.11
N CYS A 16 26.58 -21.64 -37.09
CA CYS A 16 26.15 -20.82 -35.96
C CYS A 16 26.01 -19.36 -36.42
N SER A 17 24.82 -18.95 -36.88
CA SER A 17 24.49 -17.53 -37.01
C SER A 17 24.32 -16.93 -35.61
N ALA A 18 25.31 -16.16 -35.16
CA ALA A 18 25.21 -15.36 -33.95
C ALA A 18 24.13 -14.27 -34.15
N PHE A 19 22.91 -14.52 -33.67
CA PHE A 19 21.93 -13.47 -33.49
C PHE A 19 22.36 -12.62 -32.29
N SER A 20 22.99 -11.49 -32.57
CA SER A 20 23.15 -10.42 -31.59
C SER A 20 21.76 -9.89 -31.23
N ILE A 21 21.23 -10.33 -30.09
CA ILE A 21 20.06 -9.69 -29.47
C ILE A 21 20.54 -8.32 -28.99
N SER A 22 20.36 -7.31 -29.84
CA SER A 22 20.43 -5.93 -29.39
C SER A 22 19.25 -5.71 -28.46
N ALA A 23 19.53 -5.56 -27.16
CA ALA A 23 18.53 -5.11 -26.20
C ALA A 23 18.04 -3.73 -26.67
N ASP A 24 16.82 -3.68 -27.16
CA ASP A 24 16.12 -2.45 -27.51
C ASP A 24 15.91 -1.65 -26.21
N GLU A 25 16.80 -0.68 -25.95
CA GLU A 25 16.60 0.34 -24.94
C GLU A 25 15.38 1.20 -25.34
N ARG A 26 14.17 0.71 -25.04
CA ARG A 26 12.97 1.52 -25.15
C ARG A 26 13.06 2.67 -24.17
N LYS A 27 13.31 3.87 -24.70
CA LYS A 27 13.18 5.13 -23.96
C LYS A 27 11.80 5.18 -23.30
N PRO A 28 11.71 5.57 -22.01
CA PRO A 28 10.41 5.73 -21.35
C PRO A 28 9.56 6.72 -22.14
N THR A 29 8.41 6.25 -22.63
CA THR A 29 7.40 7.10 -23.27
C THR A 29 7.01 8.20 -22.29
N LYS A 30 7.14 9.47 -22.72
CA LYS A 30 6.73 10.63 -21.92
C LYS A 30 5.31 10.40 -21.37
N PRO A 31 5.05 10.68 -20.08
CA PRO A 31 3.71 10.59 -19.53
C PRO A 31 2.77 11.49 -20.33
N ALA A 32 1.61 10.94 -20.70
CA ALA A 32 0.66 11.62 -21.58
C ALA A 32 0.00 12.86 -20.95
N ARG A 33 0.20 13.14 -19.65
CA ARG A 33 -0.51 14.18 -18.89
C ARG A 33 0.42 14.99 -18.01
N LYS A 34 0.20 16.30 -17.98
CA LYS A 34 0.87 17.24 -17.05
C LYS A 34 0.46 16.94 -15.60
N PRO A 35 1.32 17.18 -14.60
CA PRO A 35 0.93 17.07 -13.20
C PRO A 35 -0.30 17.93 -12.87
N VAL A 36 -1.17 17.42 -12.00
CA VAL A 36 -2.41 18.10 -11.58
C VAL A 36 -2.33 18.45 -10.11
N LYS A 37 -2.49 19.74 -9.78
CA LYS A 37 -2.52 20.24 -8.41
C LYS A 37 -3.96 20.33 -7.91
N LEU A 38 -4.23 19.76 -6.74
CA LEU A 38 -5.48 19.90 -6.01
C LEU A 38 -5.18 20.48 -4.62
N PRO A 39 -6.17 20.98 -3.86
CA PRO A 39 -5.94 21.47 -2.50
C PRO A 39 -5.26 20.41 -1.63
N GLY A 40 -4.04 20.71 -1.17
CA GLY A 40 -3.24 19.83 -0.32
C GLY A 40 -2.54 18.66 -1.03
N MET A 41 -2.54 18.58 -2.36
CA MET A 41 -1.86 17.49 -3.08
C MET A 41 -1.41 17.83 -4.52
N LEU A 42 -0.48 17.03 -5.03
CA LEU A 42 -0.02 17.03 -6.41
C LEU A 42 -0.05 15.60 -6.98
N ILE A 43 -0.71 15.42 -8.12
CA ILE A 43 -0.73 14.17 -8.88
C ILE A 43 0.37 14.26 -9.95
N ASP A 44 1.35 13.36 -9.90
CA ASP A 44 2.44 13.24 -10.85
C ASP A 44 2.23 11.97 -11.71
N PHE A 45 1.81 12.17 -12.96
CA PHE A 45 1.59 11.06 -13.91
C PHE A 45 2.90 10.46 -14.44
N GLU A 46 4.01 11.20 -14.40
CA GLU A 46 5.33 10.70 -14.80
C GLU A 46 5.82 9.66 -13.80
N LYS A 47 5.76 10.02 -12.52
CA LYS A 47 6.21 9.18 -11.41
C LYS A 47 5.12 8.22 -10.93
N ARG A 48 3.92 8.29 -11.51
CA ARG A 48 2.70 7.56 -11.13
C ARG A 48 2.47 7.61 -9.61
N CYS A 49 2.53 8.81 -9.04
CA CYS A 49 2.34 9.00 -7.60
C CYS A 49 1.51 10.25 -7.29
N VAL A 50 0.94 10.28 -6.08
CA VAL A 50 0.34 11.48 -5.51
C VAL A 50 1.10 11.88 -4.25
N ASP A 51 1.51 13.15 -4.21
CA ASP A 51 2.17 13.78 -3.07
C ASP A 51 1.16 14.59 -2.29
N LEU A 52 0.99 14.26 -1.01
CA LEU A 52 0.08 14.91 -0.09
C LEU A 52 0.85 15.81 0.86
N GLU A 53 0.39 17.05 1.03
CA GLU A 53 0.87 17.94 2.08
C GLU A 53 0.44 17.40 3.44
N ALA A 54 1.42 17.14 4.32
CA ALA A 54 1.18 16.49 5.59
C ALA A 54 1.99 17.13 6.72
N THR A 55 1.54 16.94 7.96
CA THR A 55 2.22 17.37 9.18
C THR A 55 2.39 16.18 10.11
N VAL A 56 3.57 15.99 10.69
CA VAL A 56 3.81 14.95 11.71
C VAL A 56 2.97 15.24 12.95
N CYS A 57 2.13 14.29 13.35
CA CYS A 57 1.21 14.41 14.48
C CYS A 57 1.73 13.73 15.73
N LEU A 58 2.44 12.62 15.58
CA LEU A 58 3.05 11.86 16.65
C LEU A 58 4.49 11.50 16.26
N ASP A 59 5.39 11.53 17.23
CA ASP A 59 6.76 11.01 17.12
C ASP A 59 7.06 9.89 18.14
N LYS A 60 6.05 9.48 18.92
CA LYS A 60 6.03 8.34 19.85
C LYS A 60 4.59 7.86 20.10
N GLY A 61 4.43 6.61 20.55
CA GLY A 61 3.14 6.05 20.96
C GLY A 61 2.61 4.95 20.03
N LEU A 62 1.52 4.31 20.46
CA LEU A 62 0.77 3.33 19.69
C LEU A 62 0.04 4.00 18.51
N LEU A 63 -0.21 3.23 17.46
CA LEU A 63 -0.79 3.73 16.21
C LEU A 63 -2.02 2.93 15.82
N GLU A 64 -3.08 3.66 15.46
CA GLU A 64 -4.22 3.12 14.73
C GLU A 64 -4.16 3.50 13.24
N LEU A 65 -3.47 4.59 12.88
CA LEU A 65 -3.37 5.08 11.51
C LEU A 65 -1.94 5.51 11.14
N VAL A 66 -1.64 5.37 9.86
CA VAL A 66 -0.51 6.08 9.24
C VAL A 66 -0.89 7.54 9.00
N ALA A 67 -2.08 7.78 8.46
CA ALA A 67 -2.51 9.14 8.12
C ALA A 67 -3.99 9.37 8.39
N CYS A 68 -4.30 10.56 8.90
CA CYS A 68 -5.66 11.06 9.04
C CYS A 68 -5.85 12.40 8.33
N THR A 69 -7.10 12.84 8.14
CA THR A 69 -7.38 14.22 7.72
C THR A 69 -7.04 15.19 8.86
N LYS A 70 -6.56 16.39 8.53
CA LYS A 70 -6.28 17.43 9.54
C LYS A 70 -7.54 17.77 10.33
N GLY A 71 -7.47 17.66 11.67
CA GLY A 71 -8.56 17.99 12.59
C GLY A 71 -9.43 16.81 13.02
N SER A 72 -9.00 15.56 12.76
CA SER A 72 -9.66 14.32 13.19
C SER A 72 -8.81 13.52 14.19
N LYS A 73 -8.07 12.51 13.71
CA LYS A 73 -7.44 11.43 14.50
C LYS A 73 -5.93 11.63 14.71
N GLN A 74 -5.48 12.87 14.90
CA GLN A 74 -4.05 13.18 15.07
C GLN A 74 -3.39 12.52 16.28
N HIS A 75 -4.16 12.16 17.31
CA HIS A 75 -3.64 11.58 18.55
C HIS A 75 -3.23 10.10 18.42
N GLU A 76 -3.51 9.49 17.27
CA GLU A 76 -3.26 8.06 16.97
C GLU A 76 -2.77 7.84 15.52
N SER A 77 -2.36 8.93 14.85
CA SER A 77 -1.87 8.95 13.46
C SER A 77 -0.44 9.45 13.38
N ILE A 78 0.36 8.92 12.45
CA ILE A 78 1.73 9.43 12.20
C ILE A 78 1.67 10.84 11.60
N VAL A 79 0.83 11.05 10.58
CA VAL A 79 0.67 12.36 9.92
C VAL A 79 -0.78 12.77 9.74
N ALA A 80 -1.03 14.08 9.73
CA ALA A 80 -2.29 14.67 9.27
C ALA A 80 -2.11 15.28 7.89
N VAL A 81 -2.97 14.89 6.94
CA VAL A 81 -2.99 15.47 5.59
C VAL A 81 -3.95 16.65 5.49
N SER A 82 -3.60 17.67 4.72
CA SER A 82 -4.50 18.81 4.44
C SER A 82 -5.54 18.52 3.35
N SER A 83 -5.32 17.47 2.56
CA SER A 83 -6.22 16.99 1.52
C SER A 83 -7.46 16.29 2.08
N LYS A 84 -8.59 16.41 1.36
CA LYS A 84 -9.77 15.56 1.59
C LYS A 84 -9.50 14.12 1.16
N ALA A 85 -10.04 13.15 1.88
CA ALA A 85 -9.91 11.73 1.56
C ALA A 85 -10.55 11.41 0.20
N MET A 86 -11.67 12.04 -0.16
CA MET A 86 -12.29 11.92 -1.49
C MET A 86 -11.37 12.39 -2.61
N HIS A 87 -10.57 13.45 -2.40
CA HIS A 87 -9.60 13.89 -3.41
C HIS A 87 -8.47 12.87 -3.57
N ILE A 88 -8.04 12.23 -2.48
CA ILE A 88 -7.01 11.18 -2.50
C ILE A 88 -7.52 9.98 -3.29
N HIS A 89 -8.76 9.56 -3.02
CA HIS A 89 -9.45 8.53 -3.79
C HIS A 89 -9.44 8.85 -5.29
N THR A 90 -9.89 10.05 -5.68
CA THR A 90 -9.91 10.50 -7.08
C THR A 90 -8.52 10.50 -7.71
N ALA A 91 -7.49 10.91 -6.98
CA ALA A 91 -6.12 10.91 -7.47
C ALA A 91 -5.63 9.48 -7.78
N LEU A 92 -5.94 8.50 -6.93
CA LEU A 92 -5.56 7.11 -7.15
C LEU A 92 -6.28 6.52 -8.37
N LEU A 93 -7.57 6.84 -8.57
CA LEU A 93 -8.30 6.48 -9.79
C LEU A 93 -7.66 7.08 -11.05
N LEU A 94 -7.27 8.36 -11.00
CA LEU A 94 -6.59 9.04 -12.12
C LEU A 94 -5.23 8.41 -12.47
N LEU A 95 -4.58 7.77 -11.50
CA LEU A 95 -3.35 7.00 -11.67
C LEU A 95 -3.61 5.53 -12.08
N GLY A 96 -4.87 5.17 -12.37
CA GLY A 96 -5.28 3.87 -12.87
C GLY A 96 -5.47 2.78 -11.80
N ALA A 97 -5.46 3.14 -10.52
CA ALA A 97 -5.77 2.21 -9.44
C ALA A 97 -7.27 1.96 -9.37
N ASN A 98 -7.67 0.75 -8.97
CA ASN A 98 -9.06 0.38 -8.75
C ASN A 98 -9.29 0.22 -7.26
N ASN A 99 -10.30 0.90 -6.74
CA ASN A 99 -10.71 0.68 -5.38
C ASN A 99 -11.55 -0.60 -5.26
N GLY A 100 -11.61 -1.18 -4.07
CA GLY A 100 -12.56 -2.23 -3.75
C GLY A 100 -13.40 -1.87 -2.52
N HIS A 101 -13.09 -2.49 -1.39
CA HIS A 101 -13.78 -2.25 -0.13
C HIS A 101 -12.87 -2.61 1.06
N PRO A 102 -13.08 -2.01 2.24
CA PRO A 102 -12.36 -2.40 3.45
C PRO A 102 -12.80 -3.80 3.91
N ALA A 103 -12.10 -4.35 4.90
CA ALA A 103 -12.51 -5.62 5.50
C ALA A 103 -13.90 -5.43 6.15
N MET A 104 -14.79 -6.42 6.00
CA MET A 104 -16.16 -6.31 6.51
C MET A 104 -16.73 -7.67 6.90
N ARG A 105 -17.74 -7.67 7.77
CA ARG A 105 -18.56 -8.85 8.04
C ARG A 105 -19.84 -8.77 7.22
N LYS A 106 -20.14 -9.82 6.47
CA LYS A 106 -21.38 -9.93 5.70
C LYS A 106 -22.18 -11.13 6.16
N GLN A 107 -23.48 -10.93 6.29
CA GLN A 107 -24.43 -12.00 6.53
C GLN A 107 -24.73 -12.69 5.18
N VAL A 108 -24.52 -14.00 5.11
CA VAL A 108 -24.68 -14.83 3.90
C VAL A 108 -25.58 -16.03 4.24
N GLY A 109 -26.38 -16.48 3.27
CA GLY A 109 -27.37 -17.54 3.45
C GLY A 109 -28.79 -16.98 3.44
N GLU A 110 -29.69 -17.65 2.70
CA GLU A 110 -31.08 -17.21 2.55
C GLU A 110 -31.95 -17.67 3.73
N GLU A 111 -31.80 -18.93 4.15
CA GLU A 111 -32.55 -19.52 5.27
C GLU A 111 -31.75 -19.49 6.58
N GLU A 112 -30.51 -20.00 6.57
CA GLU A 112 -29.59 -19.92 7.71
C GLU A 112 -28.53 -18.85 7.49
N LYS A 113 -28.78 -17.70 8.09
CA LYS A 113 -27.89 -16.55 7.97
C LYS A 113 -26.62 -16.75 8.82
N ARG A 114 -25.46 -16.90 8.17
CA ARG A 114 -24.15 -16.93 8.83
C ARG A 114 -23.33 -15.67 8.57
N TRP A 115 -22.55 -15.26 9.57
CA TRP A 115 -21.60 -14.16 9.42
C TRP A 115 -20.31 -14.66 8.79
N VAL A 116 -19.87 -14.01 7.71
CA VAL A 116 -18.62 -14.33 7.02
C VAL A 116 -17.74 -13.09 6.99
N ASN A 117 -16.46 -13.27 7.34
CA ASN A 117 -15.45 -12.23 7.21
C ASN A 117 -15.03 -12.13 5.73
N ILE A 118 -15.22 -10.96 5.14
CA ILE A 118 -14.78 -10.64 3.79
C ILE A 118 -13.47 -9.85 3.90
N PRO A 119 -12.36 -10.33 3.31
CA PRO A 119 -11.09 -9.62 3.34
C PRO A 119 -11.18 -8.31 2.54
N PRO A 120 -10.31 -7.33 2.81
CA PRO A 120 -10.27 -6.10 2.04
C PRO A 120 -9.89 -6.38 0.58
N LYS A 121 -10.42 -5.56 -0.32
CA LYS A 121 -10.19 -5.67 -1.77
C LYS A 121 -9.82 -4.32 -2.36
N GLY A 122 -8.95 -4.33 -3.36
CA GLY A 122 -8.50 -3.15 -4.09
C GLY A 122 -7.09 -3.35 -4.64
N ASP A 123 -6.65 -2.43 -5.49
CA ASP A 123 -5.27 -2.40 -5.94
C ASP A 123 -4.33 -1.97 -4.81
N LEU A 124 -3.08 -2.38 -4.91
CA LEU A 124 -2.05 -2.11 -3.91
C LEU A 124 -1.42 -0.73 -4.12
N VAL A 125 -1.20 -0.01 -3.03
CA VAL A 125 -0.61 1.34 -3.00
C VAL A 125 0.54 1.36 -1.99
N ASP A 126 1.74 1.68 -2.48
CA ASP A 126 2.91 1.86 -1.62
C ASP A 126 2.89 3.24 -0.97
N VAL A 127 3.25 3.27 0.32
CA VAL A 127 3.18 4.46 1.17
C VAL A 127 4.56 4.87 1.67
N PHE A 128 4.91 6.12 1.42
CA PHE A 128 6.21 6.71 1.77
C PHE A 128 6.06 8.05 2.46
N LEU A 129 7.02 8.40 3.31
CA LEU A 129 7.24 9.78 3.75
C LEU A 129 8.46 10.33 3.02
N VAL A 130 8.30 11.51 2.42
CA VAL A 130 9.43 12.32 1.95
C VAL A 130 9.78 13.29 3.08
N VAL A 131 10.97 13.10 3.65
CA VAL A 131 11.47 13.84 4.81
C VAL A 131 12.79 14.52 4.47
N THR A 132 13.07 15.65 5.11
CA THR A 132 14.36 16.33 4.98
C THR A 132 15.39 15.67 5.89
N ASN A 133 16.52 15.23 5.33
CA ASN A 133 17.61 14.65 6.12
C ASN A 133 18.48 15.73 6.80
N LYS A 134 19.46 15.31 7.61
CA LYS A 134 20.38 16.23 8.30
C LYS A 134 21.19 17.13 7.36
N ALA A 135 21.36 16.75 6.09
CA ALA A 135 22.05 17.52 5.07
C ALA A 135 21.11 18.47 4.28
N GLY A 136 19.85 18.62 4.71
CA GLY A 136 18.87 19.48 4.03
C GLY A 136 18.26 18.88 2.76
N LYS A 137 18.60 17.62 2.40
CA LYS A 137 18.09 16.96 1.21
C LYS A 137 16.81 16.20 1.51
N SER A 138 15.79 16.35 0.66
CA SER A 138 14.59 15.51 0.68
C SER A 138 14.92 14.07 0.31
N ILE A 139 14.54 13.14 1.17
CA ILE A 139 14.71 11.69 0.97
C ILE A 139 13.36 10.99 1.11
N GLU A 140 13.08 10.06 0.20
CA GLU A 140 11.92 9.18 0.27
C GLU A 140 12.26 7.99 1.19
N ARG A 141 11.39 7.71 2.16
CA ARG A 141 11.51 6.56 3.06
C ARG A 141 10.18 5.83 3.15
N SER A 142 10.24 4.51 3.12
CA SER A 142 9.07 3.63 3.28
C SER A 142 8.39 3.89 4.63
N ILE A 143 7.06 3.86 4.70
CA ILE A 143 6.36 4.07 5.98
C ILE A 143 6.82 3.06 7.06
N SER A 144 7.17 1.85 6.64
CA SER A 144 7.69 0.79 7.51
C SER A 144 9.05 1.08 8.12
N ASP A 145 9.75 2.13 7.70
CA ASP A 145 10.97 2.62 8.37
C ASP A 145 10.68 3.32 9.71
N PHE A 146 9.45 3.79 9.89
CA PHE A 146 9.02 4.64 11.01
C PHE A 146 8.16 3.90 12.03
N VAL A 147 7.83 2.64 11.77
CA VAL A 147 6.92 1.84 12.60
C VAL A 147 7.61 0.54 13.02
N VAL A 148 7.40 0.15 14.28
CA VAL A 148 7.86 -1.12 14.85
C VAL A 148 6.71 -1.80 15.60
N HIS A 149 6.84 -3.10 15.81
CA HIS A 149 5.87 -3.86 16.61
C HIS A 149 5.91 -3.36 18.07
N SER A 150 4.73 -3.18 18.68
CA SER A 150 4.61 -2.89 20.12
C SER A 150 5.00 -4.13 20.92
N SER A 151 5.65 -3.96 22.07
CA SER A 151 6.14 -5.10 22.88
C SER A 151 5.01 -5.87 23.59
N GLN A 152 3.78 -5.39 23.55
CA GLN A 152 2.61 -6.05 24.11
C GLN A 152 1.97 -6.93 23.04
N ARG A 153 2.22 -8.24 23.15
CA ARG A 153 1.72 -9.25 22.21
C ARG A 153 0.34 -9.71 22.68
N VAL A 154 -0.68 -9.26 21.98
CA VAL A 154 -2.01 -9.88 21.96
C VAL A 154 -2.13 -10.63 20.63
N ASP A 155 -2.67 -11.83 20.65
CA ASP A 155 -2.97 -12.56 19.42
C ASP A 155 -4.47 -12.37 19.14
N GLU A 156 -4.80 -11.94 17.92
CA GLU A 156 -6.20 -11.86 17.46
C GLU A 156 -6.53 -13.17 16.72
N VAL A 157 -7.54 -13.90 17.20
CA VAL A 157 -8.04 -15.13 16.57
C VAL A 157 -9.51 -14.93 16.27
N ASP A 158 -9.89 -14.99 15.00
CA ASP A 158 -11.28 -14.84 14.53
C ASP A 158 -11.99 -13.53 14.97
N GLY A 159 -11.22 -12.48 15.28
CA GLY A 159 -11.74 -11.18 15.72
C GLY A 159 -11.78 -11.00 17.24
N ASP A 160 -11.47 -12.04 18.02
CA ASP A 160 -11.35 -11.97 19.47
C ASP A 160 -9.91 -11.67 19.88
N VAL A 161 -9.74 -10.70 20.79
CA VAL A 161 -8.45 -10.37 21.40
C VAL A 161 -8.18 -11.35 22.55
N ILE A 162 -7.23 -12.25 22.34
CA ILE A 162 -6.80 -13.19 23.37
C ILE A 162 -5.44 -12.74 23.90
N ASN A 163 -5.34 -12.61 25.24
CA ASN A 163 -4.03 -12.46 25.89
C ASN A 163 -3.23 -13.73 25.59
N ALA A 164 -2.21 -13.62 24.73
CA ALA A 164 -1.34 -14.76 24.45
C ALA A 164 -0.74 -15.25 25.79
N PRO A 165 -0.91 -16.52 26.17
CA PRO A 165 -0.24 -17.04 27.36
C PRO A 165 1.25 -16.76 27.21
N LYS A 166 1.89 -16.24 28.27
CA LYS A 166 3.35 -15.99 28.31
C LYS A 166 4.06 -17.20 27.71
N GLN A 167 4.48 -17.13 26.45
CA GLN A 167 5.29 -18.19 25.85
C GLN A 167 6.64 -18.14 26.55
N THR A 168 6.82 -19.03 27.52
CA THR A 168 8.08 -19.30 28.24
C THR A 168 9.11 -20.03 27.39
N LYS A 169 8.95 -20.09 26.06
CA LYS A 169 9.91 -20.72 25.17
C LYS A 169 10.55 -19.67 24.27
N LYS A 170 11.87 -19.49 24.45
CA LYS A 170 12.79 -18.89 23.46
C LYS A 170 12.64 -19.68 22.15
N GLY A 171 11.67 -19.30 21.34
CA GLY A 171 11.49 -19.81 19.99
C GLY A 171 12.47 -19.10 19.06
N GLU A 172 13.37 -19.90 18.49
CA GLU A 172 14.30 -19.62 17.40
C GLU A 172 13.90 -18.40 16.54
N GLY A 173 14.78 -17.40 16.51
CA GLY A 173 14.99 -16.47 15.40
C GLY A 173 13.78 -16.01 14.57
N LYS A 174 12.61 -15.72 15.17
CA LYS A 174 11.46 -15.21 14.42
C LYS A 174 11.79 -13.82 13.89
N LYS A 175 11.97 -13.76 12.57
CA LYS A 175 12.17 -12.54 11.76
C LYS A 175 11.25 -11.43 12.28
N ALA A 176 11.82 -10.28 12.65
CA ALA A 176 11.02 -9.15 13.16
C ALA A 176 9.93 -8.80 12.13
N THR A 177 8.66 -8.99 12.51
CA THR A 177 7.52 -8.64 11.66
C THR A 177 7.53 -7.13 11.46
N ARG A 178 7.77 -6.70 10.24
CA ARG A 178 7.78 -5.29 9.85
C ARG A 178 6.39 -4.92 9.34
N LEU A 179 5.88 -3.74 9.69
CA LEU A 179 4.64 -3.23 9.12
C LEU A 179 4.76 -3.28 7.58
N PRO A 180 3.76 -3.75 6.83
CA PRO A 180 3.80 -3.64 5.36
C PRO A 180 3.86 -2.17 4.95
N HIS A 181 4.57 -1.88 3.85
CA HIS A 181 4.58 -0.54 3.27
C HIS A 181 3.52 -0.35 2.20
N THR A 182 2.78 -1.42 1.90
CA THR A 182 1.79 -1.49 0.83
C THR A 182 0.42 -1.70 1.45
N PHE A 183 -0.53 -0.88 1.05
CA PHE A 183 -1.90 -0.85 1.55
C PHE A 183 -2.88 -1.11 0.41
N VAL A 184 -4.04 -1.66 0.74
CA VAL A 184 -5.13 -1.91 -0.20
C VAL A 184 -5.91 -0.63 -0.41
N PHE A 185 -6.14 -0.26 -1.66
CA PHE A 185 -7.06 0.83 -2.01
C PHE A 185 -8.51 0.38 -1.85
N ALA A 186 -9.04 0.53 -0.64
CA ALA A 186 -10.42 0.17 -0.32
C ALA A 186 -11.42 1.20 -0.90
N GLY A 187 -11.11 2.49 -0.79
CA GLY A 187 -11.91 3.56 -1.35
C GLY A 187 -13.15 3.96 -0.55
N SER A 188 -13.18 3.73 0.77
CA SER A 188 -14.23 4.14 1.71
C SER A 188 -15.67 3.83 1.24
N HIS A 189 -16.66 4.46 1.87
CA HIS A 189 -18.07 4.32 1.53
C HIS A 189 -18.70 5.64 1.14
N LEU A 190 -19.62 5.58 0.18
CA LEU A 190 -20.52 6.68 -0.16
C LEU A 190 -21.84 6.49 0.58
N LYS A 191 -22.02 7.26 1.65
CA LYS A 191 -23.26 7.25 2.44
C LYS A 191 -24.24 8.26 1.88
N ASP A 192 -25.51 7.89 1.88
CA ASP A 192 -26.58 8.79 1.50
C ASP A 192 -26.62 10.03 2.42
N ASN A 193 -26.94 11.18 1.85
CA ASN A 193 -26.95 12.48 2.53
C ASN A 193 -28.28 13.22 2.33
N GLY A 194 -29.36 12.50 1.99
CA GLY A 194 -30.66 13.10 1.70
C GLY A 194 -30.62 13.89 0.39
N VAL A 195 -31.02 15.15 0.43
CA VAL A 195 -30.98 16.03 -0.75
C VAL A 195 -29.52 16.49 -0.98
N GLY A 196 -28.85 15.93 -1.99
CA GLY A 196 -27.52 16.36 -2.41
C GLY A 196 -26.58 15.20 -2.77
N PRO A 197 -25.29 15.47 -3.00
CA PRO A 197 -24.31 14.44 -3.29
C PRO A 197 -24.09 13.52 -2.08
N ARG A 198 -23.85 12.24 -2.35
CA ARG A 198 -23.47 11.26 -1.31
C ARG A 198 -22.20 11.72 -0.60
N ARG A 199 -22.13 11.44 0.70
CA ARG A 199 -21.00 11.77 1.55
C ARG A 199 -19.97 10.64 1.52
N TYR A 200 -18.72 10.98 1.23
CA TYR A 200 -17.60 10.05 1.37
C TYR A 200 -17.22 9.94 2.85
N LEU A 201 -17.37 8.75 3.45
CA LEU A 201 -17.28 8.61 4.91
C LEU A 201 -15.91 8.99 5.47
N ALA A 202 -14.82 8.64 4.78
CA ALA A 202 -13.48 9.00 5.21
C ALA A 202 -13.21 10.53 5.25
N ASP A 203 -14.01 11.35 4.55
CA ASP A 203 -13.93 12.81 4.71
C ASP A 203 -14.45 13.27 6.08
N SER A 204 -15.34 12.50 6.71
CA SER A 204 -15.91 12.80 8.03
C SER A 204 -15.19 12.08 9.17
N SER A 205 -14.85 10.80 9.00
CA SER A 205 -14.13 10.04 10.03
C SER A 205 -12.64 10.39 10.09
N GLY A 206 -12.07 10.80 8.96
CA GLY A 206 -10.66 11.09 8.83
C GLY A 206 -9.77 9.87 8.60
N ASN A 207 -10.35 8.69 8.35
CA ASN A 207 -9.62 7.44 8.12
C ASN A 207 -9.00 7.40 6.72
N VAL A 208 -7.83 8.03 6.54
CA VAL A 208 -7.14 8.09 5.24
C VAL A 208 -6.33 6.82 4.99
N ILE A 209 -5.40 6.48 5.90
CA ILE A 209 -4.58 5.26 5.82
C ILE A 209 -4.57 4.60 7.19
N SER A 210 -5.34 3.53 7.34
CA SER A 210 -5.53 2.87 8.63
C SER A 210 -4.67 1.62 8.79
N ILE A 211 -4.18 1.45 10.02
CA ILE A 211 -3.52 0.23 10.50
C ILE A 211 -4.59 -0.64 11.18
N ALA A 212 -5.40 -0.06 12.06
CA ALA A 212 -6.59 -0.71 12.59
C ALA A 212 -7.74 -0.69 11.56
N THR A 213 -8.64 -1.67 11.64
CA THR A 213 -9.77 -1.81 10.70
C THR A 213 -11.00 -1.09 11.26
N PHE A 214 -11.34 0.07 10.69
CA PHE A 214 -12.55 0.82 11.06
C PHE A 214 -13.72 0.52 10.14
N GLY A 215 -13.44 0.07 8.91
CA GLY A 215 -14.46 -0.30 7.93
C GLY A 215 -14.94 0.86 7.05
N ASP A 216 -14.29 2.03 7.12
CA ASP A 216 -14.57 3.16 6.22
C ASP A 216 -13.30 3.83 5.68
N GLU A 217 -12.13 3.27 5.91
CA GLU A 217 -10.86 3.84 5.49
C GLU A 217 -10.66 3.89 3.96
N THR A 218 -9.87 4.86 3.50
CA THR A 218 -9.52 4.97 2.06
C THR A 218 -8.46 3.95 1.66
N LEU A 219 -7.42 3.79 2.48
CA LEU A 219 -6.38 2.76 2.37
C LEU A 219 -6.34 1.92 3.66
N CYS A 220 -6.32 0.60 3.55
CA CYS A 220 -6.26 -0.33 4.69
C CYS A 220 -5.12 -1.35 4.54
N LEU A 221 -4.80 -2.06 5.62
CA LEU A 221 -3.94 -3.24 5.54
C LEU A 221 -4.60 -4.35 4.71
N PRO A 222 -3.83 -5.25 4.08
CA PRO A 222 -4.37 -6.38 3.30
C PRO A 222 -4.98 -7.49 4.17
N PHE A 223 -5.10 -7.26 5.48
CA PHE A 223 -5.68 -8.16 6.47
C PHE A 223 -6.40 -7.34 7.55
N HIS A 224 -7.33 -7.99 8.27
CA HIS A 224 -7.99 -7.40 9.41
C HIS A 224 -7.01 -7.17 10.56
N GLN A 225 -7.17 -6.05 11.25
CA GLN A 225 -6.42 -5.73 12.46
C GLN A 225 -7.32 -4.96 13.42
N THR A 226 -7.44 -5.46 14.65
CA THR A 226 -8.26 -4.87 15.72
C THR A 226 -7.92 -3.41 16.05
N GLN A 227 -8.94 -2.69 16.50
CA GLN A 227 -8.89 -1.31 17.02
C GLN A 227 -9.02 -1.27 18.56
N GLU A 228 -8.96 -2.42 19.25
CA GLU A 228 -9.00 -2.43 20.71
C GLU A 228 -7.70 -1.84 21.28
N ASN A 229 -7.82 -0.85 22.18
CA ASN A 229 -6.68 -0.10 22.71
C ASN A 229 -5.61 -0.97 23.39
N ASN A 230 -6.02 -2.04 24.07
CA ASN A 230 -5.13 -3.01 24.71
C ASN A 230 -4.48 -3.98 23.71
N ALA A 231 -4.88 -3.90 22.44
CA ALA A 231 -4.55 -4.86 21.41
C ALA A 231 -3.72 -4.30 20.24
N LEU A 232 -3.35 -3.02 20.31
CA LEU A 232 -2.61 -2.34 19.24
C LEU A 232 -1.19 -2.90 19.09
N MET A 233 -0.90 -3.44 17.92
CA MET A 233 0.36 -4.13 17.63
C MET A 233 1.48 -3.23 17.11
N TRP A 234 1.21 -1.96 16.79
CA TRP A 234 2.16 -1.08 16.11
C TRP A 234 2.36 0.22 16.87
N GLN A 235 3.61 0.68 16.89
CA GLN A 235 3.99 1.94 17.50
C GLN A 235 5.05 2.65 16.67
N ILE A 236 5.21 3.95 16.91
CA ILE A 236 6.25 4.73 16.28
C ILE A 236 7.63 4.21 16.71
N LYS A 237 8.50 4.00 15.73
CA LYS A 237 9.90 3.71 15.96
C LYS A 237 10.57 4.94 16.57
N PRO A 238 11.15 4.85 17.79
CA PRO A 238 11.78 5.98 18.43
C PRO A 238 12.86 6.64 17.56
N ASN A 239 12.93 7.96 17.59
CA ASN A 239 13.94 8.78 16.87
C ASN A 239 13.98 8.57 15.34
N SER A 240 12.91 8.03 14.75
CA SER A 240 12.86 7.77 13.31
C SER A 240 12.19 8.88 12.51
N LEU A 241 11.23 9.58 13.11
CA LEU A 241 10.46 10.67 12.51
C LEU A 241 11.05 12.04 12.86
N PRO A 242 10.80 13.06 12.02
CA PRO A 242 10.96 14.45 12.42
C PRO A 242 10.08 14.78 13.65
N LYS A 243 10.39 15.89 14.33
CA LYS A 243 9.59 16.35 15.48
C LYS A 243 8.13 16.56 15.10
N GLN A 244 7.23 16.32 16.04
CA GLN A 244 5.82 16.71 15.92
C GLN A 244 5.67 18.17 15.42
N GLY A 245 4.71 18.39 14.51
CA GLY A 245 4.47 19.68 13.86
C GLY A 245 5.32 19.94 12.60
N THR A 246 6.32 19.09 12.31
CA THR A 246 7.11 19.22 11.09
C THR A 246 6.28 18.92 9.86
N LYS A 247 6.36 19.80 8.84
CA LYS A 247 5.75 19.56 7.53
C LYS A 247 6.56 18.52 6.76
N VAL A 248 5.87 17.54 6.19
CA VAL A 248 6.42 16.46 5.37
C VAL A 248 5.52 16.21 4.17
N THR A 249 5.97 15.42 3.21
CA THR A 249 5.11 14.92 2.14
C THR A 249 4.80 13.46 2.38
N LEU A 250 3.51 13.11 2.38
CA LEU A 250 3.06 11.72 2.32
C LEU A 250 2.87 11.36 0.84
N ARG A 251 3.67 10.43 0.34
CA ARG A 251 3.64 9.99 -1.06
C ARG A 251 2.95 8.64 -1.18
N LEU A 252 1.97 8.56 -2.07
CA LEU A 252 1.26 7.34 -2.42
C LEU A 252 1.59 6.94 -3.85
N ARG A 253 1.96 5.68 -4.06
CA ARG A 253 2.32 5.14 -5.38
C ARG A 253 1.53 3.85 -5.65
N PRO A 254 0.48 3.89 -6.51
CA PRO A 254 -0.20 2.68 -6.94
C PRO A 254 0.73 1.72 -7.67
N GLN A 255 0.66 0.44 -7.33
CA GLN A 255 1.41 -0.60 -8.02
C GLN A 255 0.82 -0.84 -9.42
N VAL A 256 1.70 -1.09 -10.40
CA VAL A 256 1.29 -1.41 -11.77
C VAL A 256 0.72 -2.83 -11.79
N ARG A 257 -0.46 -3.01 -12.40
CA ARG A 257 -1.07 -4.34 -12.52
C ARG A 257 -0.21 -5.25 -13.40
N LYS A 258 -0.07 -6.52 -13.02
CA LYS A 258 0.64 -7.54 -13.84
C LYS A 258 0.04 -7.70 -15.24
N ALA A 259 -1.27 -7.50 -15.41
CA ALA A 259 -1.92 -7.51 -16.71
C ALA A 259 -1.46 -6.35 -17.62
N GLU A 260 -1.35 -5.12 -17.07
CA GLU A 260 -0.83 -3.95 -17.81
C GLU A 260 0.65 -4.15 -18.22
N LEU A 261 1.44 -4.83 -17.38
CA LEU A 261 2.81 -5.20 -17.71
C LEU A 261 2.89 -6.21 -18.87
N ASN A 262 1.89 -7.09 -19.01
CA ASN A 262 1.84 -8.10 -20.07
C ASN A 262 1.27 -7.54 -21.38
N ASP A 263 0.28 -6.65 -21.32
CA ASP A 263 -0.27 -6.00 -22.52
C ASP A 263 0.73 -5.03 -23.14
N ASN A 264 1.50 -4.28 -22.33
CA ASN A 264 2.61 -3.45 -22.83
C ASN A 264 3.76 -4.28 -23.44
N LYS A 265 3.91 -5.55 -23.06
CA LYS A 265 4.87 -6.46 -23.71
C LYS A 265 4.34 -6.98 -25.07
N LYS A 266 3.03 -7.19 -25.20
CA LYS A 266 2.40 -7.67 -26.44
C LYS A 266 2.19 -6.58 -27.49
N SER A 267 1.93 -5.34 -27.09
CA SER A 267 1.72 -4.22 -28.02
C SER A 267 3.00 -3.66 -28.64
N GLY A 268 4.17 -4.18 -28.25
CA GLY A 268 5.46 -3.87 -28.88
C GLY A 268 6.17 -5.11 -29.41
N GLN A 269 5.41 -6.09 -29.91
CA GLN A 269 5.86 -7.13 -30.82
C GLN A 269 5.34 -6.85 -32.23
#